data_AF-A0A292YTI4-F1
#
_entry.id   AF-A0A292YTI4-F1
#
_cell.length_a   1.000
_cell.length_b   1.000
_cell.length_c   1.000
_cell.angle_alpha   90.00
_cell.angle_beta   90.00
_cell.angle_gamma   90.00
#
_symmetry.space_group_name_H-M   'P 1'
#
loop_
_entity.id
_entity.type
_entity.pdbx_description
1 polymer ?
#
loop_
_entity_poly.entity_id
_entity_poly.type
_entity_poly.pdbx_seq_one_letter_code
_entity_poly.pdbx_strand_id
1 'polypeptide(L)'
;MIVGILTAKLMDRGNMREFIKTGKRMKIPVYVIPIDSMDMETLTCEGYRWNGKWERVLCPFPTVVYNRILARRVENGPIAQQVLRELENLEIPVFNPGYFDKGKLYKIVGSHSETRELLPETEELHSLSHLREMLETCRQLYAKPVQSYGGKGIIRIDYADNEALVWKQLKGIQTCENMRIQDLYYKLSQNRRHKKYVLQKGISLARVNGHIYDLRVLVQKNRYGNWCVTGVGARVAPRYGILTHVPNGGAVWDAREALLASFHKKGVQILDDVKDKALKLAAVIEKKTPGILGEMSMDIGVDEEGRPWFFEANAKPGKFDEPEIQKLSIQRVLEFCRYLSFNRAIVESRK
;
A
#
# COMPACT_ATOMS: atom_id res chain seq x y z
N MET A 1 10.23 11.46 -25.01
CA MET A 1 9.79 10.65 -23.85
C MET A 1 8.33 10.33 -24.01
N ILE A 2 7.96 9.07 -23.74
CA ILE A 2 6.61 8.54 -23.83
C ILE A 2 6.37 7.70 -22.58
N VAL A 3 5.25 7.94 -21.90
CA VAL A 3 4.87 7.20 -20.69
C VAL A 3 3.84 6.14 -21.05
N GLY A 4 4.19 4.88 -20.79
CA GLY A 4 3.27 3.75 -20.85
C GLY A 4 2.72 3.43 -19.46
N ILE A 5 1.40 3.50 -19.27
CA ILE A 5 0.74 2.98 -18.07
C ILE A 5 0.36 1.53 -18.35
N LEU A 6 1.13 0.60 -17.82
CA LEU A 6 0.95 -0.83 -18.07
C LEU A 6 -0.20 -1.39 -17.24
N THR A 7 -1.17 -2.06 -17.88
CA THR A 7 -2.38 -2.57 -17.22
C THR A 7 -2.74 -3.97 -17.71
N ALA A 8 -3.49 -4.75 -16.91
CA ALA A 8 -4.00 -6.05 -17.39
C ALA A 8 -5.00 -5.89 -18.55
N LYS A 9 -5.80 -4.83 -18.49
CA LYS A 9 -6.80 -4.39 -19.48
C LYS A 9 -7.19 -2.96 -19.11
N LEU A 10 -7.96 -2.28 -19.96
CA LEU A 10 -8.47 -0.94 -19.66
C LEU A 10 -9.46 -0.97 -18.47
N MET A 11 -8.93 -0.84 -17.25
CA MET A 11 -9.64 -0.74 -15.98
C MET A 11 -9.46 0.65 -15.38
N ASP A 12 -10.31 1.02 -14.42
CA ASP A 12 -10.25 2.33 -13.75
C ASP A 12 -10.20 3.51 -14.74
N ARG A 13 -11.12 3.48 -15.71
CA ARG A 13 -11.19 4.47 -16.81
C ARG A 13 -11.21 5.90 -16.28
N GLY A 14 -11.84 6.15 -15.12
CA GLY A 14 -11.83 7.48 -14.50
C GLY A 14 -10.42 7.96 -14.19
N ASN A 15 -9.64 7.17 -13.47
CA ASN A 15 -8.28 7.53 -13.08
C ASN A 15 -7.31 7.57 -14.29
N MET A 16 -7.40 6.58 -15.19
CA MET A 16 -6.57 6.55 -16.40
C MET A 16 -6.80 7.76 -17.30
N ARG A 17 -8.05 8.24 -17.38
CA ARG A 17 -8.39 9.48 -18.09
C ARG A 17 -7.68 10.69 -17.48
N GLU A 18 -7.62 10.77 -16.15
CA GLU A 18 -6.97 11.89 -15.47
C GLU A 18 -5.44 11.86 -15.64
N PHE A 19 -4.81 10.68 -15.71
CA PHE A 19 -3.41 10.55 -16.14
C PHE A 19 -3.18 11.13 -17.54
N ILE A 20 -4.00 10.75 -18.52
CA ILE A 20 -3.85 11.23 -19.91
C ILE A 20 -4.08 12.76 -19.98
N LYS A 21 -5.11 13.27 -19.31
CA LYS A 21 -5.36 14.73 -19.25
C LYS A 21 -4.22 15.49 -18.59
N THR A 22 -3.65 14.95 -17.51
CA THR A 22 -2.53 15.58 -16.81
C THR A 22 -1.27 15.55 -17.66
N GLY A 23 -1.00 14.43 -18.34
CA GLY A 23 0.07 14.32 -19.34
C GLY A 23 -0.05 15.38 -20.43
N LYS A 24 -1.24 15.57 -21.00
CA LYS A 24 -1.49 16.65 -21.99
C LYS A 24 -1.14 18.03 -21.45
N ARG A 25 -1.58 18.39 -20.23
CA ARG A 25 -1.22 19.68 -19.60
C ARG A 25 0.28 19.82 -19.38
N MET A 26 0.97 18.74 -19.03
CA MET A 26 2.41 18.71 -18.80
C MET A 26 3.23 18.51 -20.09
N LYS A 27 2.58 18.40 -21.26
CA LYS A 27 3.21 18.07 -22.55
C LYS A 27 3.98 16.74 -22.53
N ILE A 28 3.46 15.75 -21.81
CA ILE A 28 3.97 14.38 -21.73
C ILE A 28 2.97 13.45 -22.44
N PRO A 29 3.35 12.77 -23.53
CA PRO A 29 2.54 11.74 -24.14
C PRO A 29 2.34 10.57 -23.16
N VAL A 30 1.08 10.24 -22.85
CA VAL A 30 0.69 9.16 -21.94
C VAL A 30 -0.28 8.23 -22.67
N TYR A 31 0.04 6.94 -22.66
CA TYR A 31 -0.79 5.88 -23.22
C TYR A 31 -1.08 4.83 -22.15
N VAL A 32 -2.30 4.29 -22.15
CA VAL A 32 -2.62 3.11 -21.33
C VAL A 32 -2.40 1.88 -22.18
N ILE A 33 -1.45 1.04 -21.79
CA ILE A 33 -0.98 -0.09 -22.59
C ILE A 33 -1.40 -1.38 -21.87
N PRO A 34 -2.27 -2.20 -22.47
CA PRO A 34 -2.52 -3.55 -21.98
C PRO A 34 -1.26 -4.42 -22.10
N ILE A 35 -1.03 -5.30 -21.13
CA ILE A 35 0.15 -6.19 -21.11
C ILE A 35 0.26 -7.10 -22.34
N ASP A 36 -0.85 -7.46 -22.97
CA ASP A 36 -0.89 -8.36 -24.13
C ASP A 36 -0.81 -7.60 -25.48
N SER A 37 -0.55 -6.30 -25.44
CA SER A 37 -0.57 -5.41 -26.60
C SER A 37 0.80 -4.80 -26.93
N MET A 38 1.88 -5.40 -26.42
CA MET A 38 3.26 -4.97 -26.68
C MET A 38 3.98 -6.01 -27.53
N ASP A 39 4.53 -5.59 -28.66
CA ASP A 39 5.41 -6.38 -29.51
C ASP A 39 6.84 -5.87 -29.34
N MET A 40 7.66 -6.70 -28.70
CA MET A 40 9.05 -6.38 -28.39
C MET A 40 9.98 -6.52 -29.60
N GLU A 41 9.61 -7.32 -30.62
CA GLU A 41 10.43 -7.52 -31.82
C GLU A 41 10.34 -6.32 -32.75
N THR A 42 9.12 -5.84 -32.98
CA THR A 42 8.87 -4.68 -33.85
C THR A 42 8.94 -3.34 -33.09
N LEU A 43 9.09 -3.38 -31.76
CA LEU A 43 8.98 -2.23 -30.86
C LEU A 43 7.71 -1.41 -31.13
N THR A 44 6.61 -2.12 -31.38
CA THR A 44 5.29 -1.52 -31.54
C THR A 44 4.39 -1.90 -30.38
N CYS A 45 3.43 -1.04 -30.06
CA CYS A 45 2.41 -1.39 -29.08
C CYS A 45 1.07 -0.75 -29.44
N GLU A 46 0.00 -1.47 -29.14
CA GLU A 46 -1.34 -0.91 -29.14
C GLU A 46 -1.70 -0.44 -27.73
N GLY A 47 -2.34 0.71 -27.66
CA GLY A 47 -2.75 1.30 -26.41
C GLY A 47 -4.02 2.11 -26.53
N TYR A 48 -4.38 2.76 -25.44
CA TYR A 48 -5.55 3.62 -25.37
C TYR A 48 -5.15 5.07 -25.10
N ARG A 49 -5.80 5.98 -25.82
CA ARG A 49 -5.78 7.42 -25.55
C ARG A 49 -7.19 7.93 -25.25
N TRP A 50 -7.26 9.14 -24.68
CA TRP A 50 -8.51 9.84 -24.39
C TRP A 50 -8.58 11.19 -25.09
N ASN A 51 -9.52 11.31 -26.04
CA ASN A 51 -9.84 12.53 -26.80
C ASN A 51 -11.34 12.87 -26.72
N GLY A 52 -11.92 12.82 -25.51
CA GLY A 52 -13.38 12.93 -25.33
C GLY A 52 -14.11 11.59 -25.46
N LYS A 53 -13.49 10.62 -26.11
CA LYS A 53 -13.83 9.18 -26.08
C LYS A 53 -12.56 8.34 -25.95
N TRP A 54 -12.72 7.08 -25.53
CA TRP A 54 -11.64 6.11 -25.49
C TRP A 54 -11.37 5.60 -26.90
N GLU A 55 -10.12 5.69 -27.34
CA GLU A 55 -9.70 5.25 -28.67
C GLU A 55 -8.54 4.28 -28.52
N ARG A 56 -8.66 3.10 -29.14
CA ARG A 56 -7.54 2.17 -29.33
C ARG A 56 -6.70 2.72 -30.48
N VAL A 57 -5.40 2.82 -30.27
CA VAL A 57 -4.45 3.39 -31.22
C VAL A 57 -3.17 2.58 -31.24
N LEU A 58 -2.51 2.55 -32.39
CA LEU A 58 -1.09 2.24 -32.43
C LEU A 58 -0.35 3.40 -31.76
N CYS A 59 0.47 3.10 -30.75
CA CYS A 59 1.27 4.10 -30.05
C CYS A 59 2.76 3.77 -30.13
N PRO A 60 3.63 4.79 -30.08
CA PRO A 60 5.05 4.51 -30.07
C PRO A 60 5.44 3.81 -28.77
N PHE A 61 6.50 3.01 -28.83
CA PHE A 61 6.98 2.25 -27.69
C PHE A 61 7.31 3.16 -26.49
N PRO A 62 6.92 2.80 -25.26
CA PRO A 62 7.13 3.65 -24.09
C PRO A 62 8.63 3.77 -23.76
N THR A 63 9.06 4.97 -23.37
CA THR A 63 10.42 5.19 -22.86
C THR A 63 10.52 5.04 -21.36
N VAL A 64 9.38 5.04 -20.67
CA VAL A 64 9.24 4.79 -19.22
C VAL A 64 7.89 4.11 -19.00
N VAL A 65 7.86 3.12 -18.13
CA VAL A 65 6.65 2.35 -17.83
C VAL A 65 6.26 2.50 -16.36
N TYR A 66 5.02 2.93 -16.14
CA TYR A 66 4.37 2.88 -14.83
C TYR A 66 3.58 1.58 -14.72
N ASN A 67 4.03 0.66 -13.87
CA ASN A 67 3.36 -0.61 -13.70
C ASN A 67 2.08 -0.48 -12.86
N ARG A 68 0.92 -0.57 -13.51
CA ARG A 68 -0.42 -0.51 -12.91
C ARG A 68 -1.27 -1.75 -13.14
N ILE A 69 -0.62 -2.91 -13.17
CA ILE A 69 -1.32 -4.19 -13.09
C ILE A 69 -1.86 -4.38 -11.67
N LEU A 70 -3.13 -4.00 -11.45
CA LEU A 70 -3.77 -4.00 -10.12
C LEU A 70 -4.12 -5.39 -9.57
N ALA A 71 -4.24 -6.38 -10.46
CA ALA A 71 -4.53 -7.74 -10.07
C ALA A 71 -3.22 -8.50 -9.82
N ARG A 72 -2.87 -8.74 -8.55
CA ARG A 72 -1.64 -9.50 -8.15
C ARG A 72 -1.48 -10.83 -8.89
N ARG A 73 -2.59 -11.57 -9.10
CA ARG A 73 -2.58 -12.84 -9.85
C ARG A 73 -2.20 -12.66 -11.32
N VAL A 74 -2.63 -11.56 -11.95
CA VAL A 74 -2.31 -11.28 -13.35
C VAL A 74 -0.86 -10.82 -13.48
N GLU A 75 -0.40 -9.95 -12.58
CA GLU A 75 1.00 -9.52 -12.54
C GLU A 75 1.97 -10.69 -12.36
N ASN A 76 1.65 -11.62 -11.46
CA ASN A 76 2.48 -12.81 -11.24
C ASN A 76 2.28 -13.89 -12.33
N GLY A 77 1.45 -13.62 -13.34
CA GLY A 77 1.23 -14.52 -14.47
C GLY A 77 2.39 -14.50 -15.48
N PRO A 78 2.53 -15.55 -16.31
CA PRO A 78 3.67 -15.70 -17.21
C PRO A 78 3.81 -14.54 -18.21
N ILE A 79 2.69 -14.08 -18.79
CA ILE A 79 2.67 -12.97 -19.76
C ILE A 79 3.22 -11.68 -19.13
N ALA A 80 2.68 -11.27 -17.99
CA ALA A 80 3.12 -10.05 -17.33
C ALA A 80 4.59 -10.13 -16.89
N GLN A 81 5.02 -11.26 -16.35
CA GLN A 81 6.42 -11.46 -15.95
C GLN A 81 7.37 -11.48 -17.15
N GLN A 82 6.96 -12.01 -18.30
CA GLN A 82 7.72 -11.95 -19.54
C GLN A 82 7.88 -10.50 -20.02
N VAL A 83 6.78 -9.76 -20.13
CA VAL A 83 6.80 -8.34 -20.54
C VAL A 83 7.67 -7.50 -19.62
N LEU A 84 7.60 -7.70 -18.29
CA LEU A 84 8.44 -6.97 -17.34
C LEU A 84 9.93 -7.27 -17.53
N ARG A 85 10.31 -8.53 -17.80
CA ARG A 85 11.70 -8.91 -18.10
C ARG A 85 12.18 -8.35 -19.44
N GLU A 86 11.32 -8.36 -20.46
CA GLU A 86 11.65 -7.79 -21.77
C GLU A 86 11.87 -6.28 -21.70
N LEU A 87 11.04 -5.56 -20.95
CA LEU A 87 11.23 -4.13 -20.67
C LEU A 87 12.55 -3.87 -19.93
N GLU A 88 12.92 -4.74 -18.99
CA GLU A 88 14.20 -4.66 -18.29
C GLU A 88 15.40 -4.93 -19.22
N ASN A 89 15.28 -5.90 -20.13
CA ASN A 89 16.30 -6.21 -21.15
C ASN A 89 16.47 -5.06 -22.15
N LEU A 90 15.39 -4.34 -22.46
CA LEU A 90 15.39 -3.13 -23.29
C LEU A 90 15.84 -1.87 -22.52
N GLU A 91 16.20 -2.02 -21.25
CA GLU A 91 16.63 -0.92 -20.35
C GLU A 91 15.58 0.18 -20.22
N ILE A 92 14.31 -0.19 -20.35
CA ILE A 92 13.20 0.72 -20.17
C ILE A 92 12.85 0.74 -18.68
N PRO A 93 12.96 1.90 -18.00
CA PRO A 93 12.65 1.98 -16.58
C PRO A 93 11.18 1.61 -16.31
N VAL A 94 11.00 0.59 -15.49
CA VAL A 94 9.73 0.22 -14.88
C VAL A 94 9.80 0.55 -13.40
N PHE A 95 8.87 1.34 -12.88
CA PHE A 95 8.77 1.59 -11.44
C PHE A 95 7.53 0.93 -10.83
N ASN A 96 7.67 0.59 -9.54
CA ASN A 96 6.77 -0.24 -8.76
C ASN A 96 6.57 -1.62 -9.44
N PRO A 97 7.64 -2.41 -9.68
CA PRO A 97 7.59 -3.63 -10.49
C PRO A 97 6.76 -4.75 -9.86
N GLY A 98 6.48 -4.69 -8.56
CA GLY A 98 5.68 -5.69 -7.86
C GLY A 98 5.04 -5.14 -6.59
N TYR A 99 4.30 -6.01 -5.90
CA TYR A 99 3.71 -5.72 -4.59
C TYR A 99 4.66 -6.10 -3.46
N PHE A 100 4.55 -5.39 -2.34
CA PHE A 100 5.23 -5.80 -1.12
C PHE A 100 4.66 -7.13 -0.59
N ASP A 101 5.57 -8.02 -0.19
CA ASP A 101 5.25 -9.15 0.65
C ASP A 101 5.24 -8.70 2.11
N LYS A 102 4.13 -8.97 2.81
CA LYS A 102 3.90 -8.49 4.19
C LYS A 102 4.96 -9.00 5.17
N GLY A 103 5.35 -10.27 5.06
CA GLY A 103 6.36 -10.88 5.93
C GLY A 103 7.74 -10.28 5.68
N LYS A 104 8.14 -10.13 4.41
CA LYS A 104 9.40 -9.44 4.06
C LYS A 104 9.41 -7.99 4.52
N LEU A 105 8.30 -7.28 4.36
CA LEU A 105 8.15 -5.89 4.74
C LEU A 105 8.36 -5.67 6.24
N TYR A 106 7.71 -6.49 7.08
CA TYR A 106 7.90 -6.41 8.53
C TYR A 106 9.33 -6.78 8.95
N LYS A 107 9.97 -7.75 8.29
CA LYS A 107 11.39 -8.05 8.53
C LYS A 107 12.30 -6.87 8.17
N ILE A 108 12.06 -6.19 7.05
CA ILE A 108 12.81 -5.00 6.64
C ILE A 108 12.66 -3.89 7.67
N VAL A 109 11.42 -3.57 8.06
CA VAL A 109 11.11 -2.49 9.01
C VAL A 109 11.64 -2.81 10.41
N GLY A 110 11.44 -4.03 10.90
CA GLY A 110 11.83 -4.47 12.24
C GLY A 110 13.34 -4.69 12.43
N SER A 111 14.10 -4.90 11.36
CA SER A 111 15.56 -5.09 11.43
C SER A 111 16.38 -3.80 11.32
N HIS A 112 15.76 -2.68 10.95
CA HIS A 112 16.47 -1.42 10.76
C HIS A 112 16.31 -0.49 11.97
N SER A 113 17.41 0.06 12.48
CA SER A 113 17.44 0.88 13.70
C SER A 113 16.49 2.09 13.66
N GLU A 114 16.40 2.77 12.52
CA GLU A 114 15.53 3.94 12.35
C GLU A 114 14.02 3.65 12.32
N THR A 115 13.61 2.41 12.06
CA THR A 115 12.20 2.07 11.82
C THR A 115 11.65 0.98 12.74
N ARG A 116 12.52 0.21 13.43
CA ARG A 116 12.09 -0.91 14.28
C ARG A 116 11.09 -0.52 15.35
N GLU A 117 11.23 0.68 15.92
CA GLU A 117 10.37 1.19 17.00
C GLU A 117 8.99 1.61 16.50
N LEU A 118 8.81 1.75 15.18
CA LEU A 118 7.52 2.05 14.57
C LEU A 118 6.70 0.79 14.35
N LEU A 119 7.30 -0.41 14.37
CA LEU A 119 6.60 -1.66 14.14
C LEU A 119 6.06 -2.17 15.49
N PRO A 120 4.74 -2.38 15.63
CA PRO A 120 4.22 -3.10 16.78
C PRO A 120 4.89 -4.47 16.87
N GLU A 121 5.01 -5.04 18.06
CA GLU A 121 5.55 -6.40 18.23
C GLU A 121 4.84 -7.38 17.28
N THR A 122 5.62 -7.99 16.38
CA THR A 122 5.10 -8.69 15.19
C THR A 122 5.90 -9.96 14.94
N GLU A 123 5.23 -11.10 14.99
CA GLU A 123 5.86 -12.41 14.80
C GLU A 123 5.04 -13.32 13.89
N GLU A 124 5.72 -14.22 13.17
CA GLU A 124 5.03 -15.23 12.37
C GLU A 124 4.51 -16.33 13.31
N LEU A 125 3.26 -16.76 13.12
CA LEU A 125 2.69 -17.82 13.96
C LEU A 125 3.39 -19.16 13.67
N HIS A 126 4.00 -19.76 14.70
CA HIS A 126 4.81 -20.98 14.55
C HIS A 126 4.28 -22.19 15.32
N SER A 127 3.64 -21.99 16.48
CA SER A 127 3.12 -23.08 17.30
C SER A 127 1.97 -22.62 18.21
N LEU A 128 1.29 -23.58 18.84
CA LEU A 128 0.27 -23.31 19.85
C LEU A 128 0.87 -22.60 21.08
N SER A 129 2.04 -23.04 21.53
CA SER A 129 2.73 -22.42 22.68
C SER A 129 3.09 -20.97 22.39
N HIS A 130 3.59 -20.69 21.19
CA HIS A 130 3.91 -19.33 20.75
C HIS A 130 2.66 -18.44 20.71
N LEU A 131 1.53 -18.94 20.16
CA LEU A 131 0.27 -18.18 20.20
C LEU A 131 -0.14 -17.84 21.64
N ARG A 132 -0.05 -18.80 22.56
CA ARG A 132 -0.39 -18.59 23.97
C ARG A 132 0.50 -17.54 24.62
N GLU A 133 1.81 -17.65 24.44
CA GLU A 133 2.79 -16.71 24.99
C GLU A 133 2.53 -15.27 24.53
N MET A 134 2.30 -15.06 23.23
CA MET A 134 1.97 -13.74 22.71
C MET A 134 0.63 -13.21 23.26
N LEU A 135 -0.38 -14.06 23.41
CA LEU A 135 -1.69 -13.64 23.96
C LEU A 135 -1.56 -13.25 25.44
N GLU A 136 -0.80 -14.00 26.24
CA GLU A 136 -0.56 -13.71 27.65
C GLU A 136 0.24 -12.41 27.84
N THR A 137 1.22 -12.16 26.97
CA THR A 137 2.08 -10.96 27.04
C THR A 137 1.39 -9.71 26.50
N CYS A 138 0.76 -9.81 25.32
CA CYS A 138 0.20 -8.65 24.63
C CYS A 138 -1.26 -8.35 24.99
N ARG A 139 -2.03 -9.34 25.46
CA ARG A 139 -3.48 -9.30 25.75
C ARG A 139 -4.41 -9.00 24.57
N GLN A 140 -3.97 -8.21 23.60
CA GLN A 140 -4.67 -7.97 22.34
C GLN A 140 -3.72 -8.25 21.18
N LEU A 141 -4.16 -9.07 20.23
CA LEU A 141 -3.42 -9.39 19.01
C LEU A 141 -4.29 -9.20 17.77
N TYR A 142 -3.66 -8.81 16.68
CA TYR A 142 -4.19 -8.91 15.34
C TYR A 142 -3.51 -10.06 14.60
N ALA A 143 -4.29 -11.08 14.23
CA ALA A 143 -3.83 -12.14 13.34
C ALA A 143 -4.11 -11.74 11.89
N LYS A 144 -3.04 -11.55 11.11
CA LYS A 144 -3.08 -11.08 9.72
C LYS A 144 -2.58 -12.17 8.77
N PRO A 145 -3.35 -12.59 7.74
CA PRO A 145 -2.84 -13.54 6.76
C PRO A 145 -1.72 -12.92 5.93
N VAL A 146 -0.60 -13.63 5.72
CA VAL A 146 0.57 -13.09 4.99
C VAL A 146 0.21 -12.64 3.56
N GLN A 147 -0.63 -13.41 2.87
CA GLN A 147 -1.02 -13.16 1.47
C GLN A 147 -2.34 -12.36 1.33
N SER A 148 -2.85 -11.78 2.41
CA SER A 148 -4.06 -10.94 2.36
C SER A 148 -3.80 -9.55 1.76
N TYR A 149 -4.85 -8.95 1.21
CA TYR A 149 -4.87 -7.55 0.77
C TYR A 149 -6.17 -6.88 1.25
N GLY A 150 -6.10 -5.57 1.52
CA GLY A 150 -7.27 -4.74 1.86
C GLY A 150 -8.01 -5.17 3.13
N GLY A 151 -7.27 -5.64 4.14
CA GLY A 151 -7.84 -6.05 5.43
C GLY A 151 -8.59 -7.39 5.47
N LYS A 152 -8.68 -8.11 4.34
CA LYS A 152 -9.44 -9.38 4.28
C LYS A 152 -8.80 -10.47 5.13
N GLY A 153 -9.59 -11.04 6.04
CA GLY A 153 -9.16 -12.15 6.90
C GLY A 153 -8.32 -11.72 8.09
N ILE A 154 -8.22 -10.41 8.37
CA ILE A 154 -7.66 -9.92 9.64
C ILE A 154 -8.64 -10.22 10.76
N ILE A 155 -8.11 -10.74 11.86
CA ILE A 155 -8.86 -11.12 13.05
C ILE A 155 -8.24 -10.36 14.24
N ARG A 156 -9.06 -9.73 15.07
CA ARG A 156 -8.61 -9.20 16.37
C ARG A 156 -8.93 -10.24 17.45
N ILE A 157 -8.00 -10.47 18.34
CA ILE A 157 -8.10 -11.42 19.44
C ILE A 157 -7.88 -10.63 20.72
N ASP A 158 -8.90 -10.56 21.57
CA ASP A 158 -8.80 -10.01 22.92
C ASP A 158 -8.73 -11.19 23.90
N TYR A 159 -7.73 -11.23 24.77
CA TYR A 159 -7.45 -12.36 25.66
C TYR A 159 -7.61 -11.99 27.13
N ALA A 160 -8.55 -12.67 27.80
CA ALA A 160 -8.85 -12.53 29.22
C ALA A 160 -9.31 -13.89 29.78
N ASP A 161 -9.02 -14.17 31.05
CA ASP A 161 -9.51 -15.36 31.77
C ASP A 161 -9.27 -16.71 31.05
N ASN A 162 -8.13 -16.85 30.37
CA ASN A 162 -7.76 -18.00 29.53
C ASN A 162 -8.67 -18.26 28.31
N GLU A 163 -9.47 -17.27 27.94
CA GLU A 163 -10.38 -17.31 26.81
C GLU A 163 -10.01 -16.24 25.78
N ALA A 164 -10.19 -16.57 24.50
CA ALA A 164 -9.92 -15.67 23.39
C ALA A 164 -11.24 -15.19 22.79
N LEU A 165 -11.54 -13.90 22.96
CA LEU A 165 -12.61 -13.22 22.25
C LEU A 165 -12.13 -12.83 20.86
N VAL A 166 -12.71 -13.47 19.85
CA VAL A 166 -12.25 -13.39 18.48
C VAL A 166 -13.21 -12.58 17.64
N TRP A 167 -12.74 -11.41 17.25
CA TRP A 167 -13.48 -10.43 16.49
C TRP A 167 -13.11 -10.49 15.02
N LYS A 168 -14.13 -10.55 14.18
CA LYS A 168 -13.99 -10.49 12.72
C LYS A 168 -14.88 -9.39 12.18
N GLN A 169 -14.41 -8.76 11.11
CA GLN A 169 -15.19 -7.76 10.39
C GLN A 169 -15.19 -8.12 8.90
N LEU A 170 -16.40 -8.32 8.36
CA LEU A 170 -16.61 -8.62 6.95
C LEU A 170 -17.74 -7.75 6.42
N LYS A 171 -17.44 -6.89 5.42
CA LYS A 171 -18.43 -5.98 4.79
C LYS A 171 -19.20 -5.13 5.82
N GLY A 172 -18.51 -4.62 6.84
CA GLY A 172 -19.11 -3.80 7.91
C GLY A 172 -19.84 -4.58 9.00
N ILE A 173 -20.05 -5.89 8.84
CA ILE A 173 -20.63 -6.74 9.89
C ILE A 173 -19.51 -7.23 10.80
N GLN A 174 -19.66 -6.97 12.09
CA GLN A 174 -18.78 -7.47 13.14
C GLN A 174 -19.38 -8.72 13.78
N THR A 175 -18.55 -9.74 13.97
CA THR A 175 -18.91 -10.93 14.75
C THR A 175 -17.88 -11.14 15.84
N CYS A 176 -18.33 -11.53 17.02
CA CYS A 176 -17.48 -11.95 18.13
C CYS A 176 -17.84 -13.39 18.49
N GLU A 177 -16.83 -14.23 18.62
CA GLU A 177 -16.96 -15.59 19.12
C GLU A 177 -15.92 -15.81 20.22
N ASN A 178 -16.30 -16.49 21.29
CA ASN A 178 -15.34 -16.95 22.29
C ASN A 178 -14.73 -18.27 21.80
N MET A 179 -13.41 -18.41 21.85
CA MET A 179 -12.70 -19.62 21.45
C MET A 179 -11.63 -20.00 22.46
N ARG A 180 -11.47 -21.31 22.68
CA ARG A 180 -10.29 -21.83 23.35
C ARG A 180 -9.06 -21.60 22.47
N ILE A 181 -7.91 -21.35 23.09
CA ILE A 181 -6.65 -21.07 22.37
C ILE A 181 -6.29 -22.20 21.39
N GLN A 182 -6.57 -23.46 21.77
CA GLN A 182 -6.33 -24.63 20.92
C GLN A 182 -7.16 -24.59 19.63
N ASP A 183 -8.46 -24.28 19.74
CA ASP A 183 -9.36 -24.18 18.60
C ASP A 183 -8.99 -22.99 17.70
N LEU A 184 -8.63 -21.86 18.30
CA LEU A 184 -8.12 -20.70 17.58
C LEU A 184 -6.84 -21.04 16.81
N TYR A 185 -5.88 -21.70 17.46
CA TYR A 185 -4.65 -22.14 16.80
C TYR A 185 -4.94 -23.09 15.64
N TYR A 186 -5.82 -24.08 15.83
CA TYR A 186 -6.23 -25.00 14.77
C TYR A 186 -6.84 -24.24 13.59
N LYS A 187 -7.73 -23.27 13.86
CA LYS A 187 -8.37 -22.42 12.84
C LYS A 187 -7.37 -21.56 12.07
N LEU A 188 -6.33 -21.04 12.73
CA LEU A 188 -5.28 -20.24 12.10
C LEU A 188 -4.29 -21.10 11.32
N SER A 189 -3.94 -22.28 11.83
CA SER A 189 -2.93 -23.18 11.25
C SER A 189 -3.45 -24.06 10.11
N GLN A 190 -4.72 -24.50 10.17
CA GLN A 190 -5.32 -25.41 9.17
C GLN A 190 -5.99 -24.69 8.00
N ASN A 191 -5.94 -23.36 7.97
CA ASN A 191 -6.52 -22.60 6.89
C ASN A 191 -5.67 -22.77 5.62
N ARG A 192 -5.93 -23.83 4.85
CA ARG A 192 -5.18 -24.22 3.64
C ARG A 192 -5.08 -23.10 2.59
N ARG A 193 -5.98 -22.12 2.64
CA ARG A 193 -6.01 -20.93 1.76
C ARG A 193 -5.03 -19.83 2.19
N HIS A 194 -4.66 -19.78 3.46
CA HIS A 194 -3.78 -18.77 4.07
C HIS A 194 -2.65 -19.50 4.80
N LYS A 195 -1.63 -19.94 4.06
CA LYS A 195 -0.60 -20.86 4.55
C LYS A 195 0.20 -20.36 5.77
N LYS A 196 0.16 -19.05 6.08
CA LYS A 196 0.90 -18.41 7.18
C LYS A 196 0.13 -17.17 7.69
N TYR A 197 0.06 -17.03 9.01
CA TYR A 197 -0.43 -15.83 9.71
C TYR A 197 0.73 -15.13 10.41
N VAL A 198 0.64 -13.80 10.48
CA VAL A 198 1.46 -12.96 11.34
C VAL A 198 0.59 -12.49 12.49
N LEU A 199 1.09 -12.65 13.71
CA LEU A 199 0.53 -12.08 14.92
C LEU A 199 1.18 -10.72 15.14
N GLN A 200 0.36 -9.71 15.43
CA GLN A 200 0.83 -8.37 15.70
C GLN A 200 0.14 -7.83 16.94
N LYS A 201 0.89 -7.25 17.87
CA LYS A 201 0.34 -6.61 19.07
C LYS A 201 -0.69 -5.54 18.70
N GLY A 202 -1.82 -5.56 19.40
CA GLY A 202 -2.83 -4.52 19.33
C GLY A 202 -2.29 -3.20 19.89
N ILE A 203 -2.56 -2.10 19.18
CA ILE A 203 -2.22 -0.75 19.60
C ILE A 203 -3.50 -0.04 20.01
N SER A 204 -3.51 0.57 21.20
CA SER A 204 -4.56 1.48 21.64
C SER A 204 -4.51 2.75 20.80
N LEU A 205 -5.25 2.75 19.69
CA LEU A 205 -5.29 3.87 18.76
C LEU A 205 -6.07 5.05 19.33
N ALA A 206 -5.57 6.24 19.03
CA ALA A 206 -6.26 7.49 19.26
C ALA A 206 -7.63 7.52 18.58
N ARG A 207 -8.52 8.34 19.14
CA ARG A 207 -9.92 8.41 18.71
C ARG A 207 -10.32 9.82 18.34
N VAL A 208 -11.01 9.93 17.21
CA VAL A 208 -11.75 11.14 16.83
C VAL A 208 -13.23 10.89 17.06
N ASN A 209 -13.88 11.70 17.89
CA ASN A 209 -15.29 11.55 18.26
C ASN A 209 -15.67 10.13 18.75
N GLY A 210 -14.74 9.45 19.45
CA GLY A 210 -14.92 8.08 19.96
C GLY A 210 -14.59 6.96 18.95
N HIS A 211 -14.26 7.30 17.71
CA HIS A 211 -13.91 6.34 16.65
C HIS A 211 -12.40 6.23 16.46
N ILE A 212 -11.88 5.01 16.37
CA ILE A 212 -10.48 4.77 15.99
C ILE A 212 -10.26 5.18 14.53
N TYR A 213 -9.04 5.62 14.21
CA TYR A 213 -8.65 5.96 12.86
C TYR A 213 -7.19 5.59 12.58
N ASP A 214 -6.86 5.38 11.31
CA ASP A 214 -5.48 5.32 10.83
C ASP A 214 -5.26 6.41 9.77
N LEU A 215 -3.99 6.76 9.61
CA LEU A 215 -3.52 7.73 8.64
C LEU A 215 -2.95 6.98 7.43
N ARG A 216 -3.57 7.19 6.27
CA ARG A 216 -3.03 6.74 4.99
C ARG A 216 -2.12 7.82 4.43
N VAL A 217 -0.83 7.62 4.57
CA VAL A 217 0.20 8.51 4.03
C VAL A 217 0.55 8.07 2.61
N LEU A 218 0.44 8.97 1.63
CA LEU A 218 0.98 8.77 0.30
C LEU A 218 2.37 9.40 0.21
N VAL A 219 3.38 8.60 -0.10
CA VAL A 219 4.72 9.07 -0.43
C VAL A 219 5.04 8.75 -1.88
N GLN A 220 5.63 9.73 -2.58
CA GLN A 220 6.02 9.59 -3.97
C GLN A 220 7.35 10.27 -4.20
N LYS A 221 8.12 9.75 -5.16
CA LYS A 221 9.29 10.46 -5.65
C LYS A 221 8.86 11.71 -6.39
N ASN A 222 9.52 12.82 -6.07
CA ASN A 222 9.32 14.08 -6.76
C ASN A 222 10.09 14.09 -8.11
N ARG A 223 10.03 15.23 -8.82
CA ARG A 223 10.77 15.46 -10.07
C ARG A 223 12.29 15.31 -10.00
N TYR A 224 12.86 15.19 -8.80
CA TYR A 224 14.30 15.00 -8.55
C TYR A 224 14.62 13.56 -8.10
N GLY A 225 13.63 12.67 -8.05
CA GLY A 225 13.82 11.28 -7.60
C GLY A 225 13.84 11.11 -6.07
N ASN A 226 13.54 12.15 -5.30
CA ASN A 226 13.54 12.10 -3.84
C ASN A 226 12.15 11.82 -3.27
N TRP A 227 12.06 10.97 -2.25
CA TRP A 227 10.80 10.72 -1.54
C TRP A 227 10.25 11.99 -0.91
N CYS A 228 8.97 12.26 -1.14
CA CYS A 228 8.23 13.35 -0.52
C CYS A 228 6.83 12.87 -0.14
N VAL A 229 6.27 13.43 0.93
CA VAL A 229 4.86 13.22 1.25
C VAL A 229 4.00 13.96 0.24
N THR A 230 3.09 13.25 -0.42
CA THR A 230 2.11 13.80 -1.36
C THR A 230 0.84 14.22 -0.65
N GLY A 231 0.44 13.46 0.36
CA GLY A 231 -0.72 13.78 1.17
C GLY A 231 -0.93 12.75 2.27
N VAL A 232 -1.76 13.11 3.25
CA VAL A 232 -2.17 12.25 4.35
C VAL A 232 -3.67 12.32 4.45
N GLY A 233 -4.33 11.18 4.31
CA GLY A 233 -5.76 11.01 4.57
C GLY A 233 -5.99 10.33 5.91
N ALA A 234 -7.06 10.69 6.64
CA ALA A 234 -7.51 9.91 7.78
C ALA A 234 -8.65 8.98 7.37
N ARG A 235 -8.58 7.72 7.81
CA ARG A 235 -9.65 6.73 7.62
C ARG A 235 -10.22 6.39 8.99
N VAL A 236 -11.43 6.85 9.23
CA VAL A 236 -12.13 6.67 10.52
C VAL A 236 -12.95 5.39 10.46
N ALA A 237 -12.77 4.48 11.41
CA ALA A 237 -13.54 3.25 11.49
C ALA A 237 -15.03 3.52 11.78
N PRO A 238 -15.94 2.66 11.29
CA PRO A 238 -17.34 2.70 11.71
C PRO A 238 -17.46 2.46 13.23
N ARG A 239 -18.61 2.83 13.82
CA ARG A 239 -18.86 2.64 15.26
C ARG A 239 -18.64 1.16 15.63
N TYR A 240 -17.81 0.91 16.66
CA TYR A 240 -17.38 -0.42 17.11
C TYR A 240 -16.49 -1.23 16.14
N GLY A 241 -16.08 -0.65 15.00
CA GLY A 241 -15.21 -1.31 14.02
C GLY A 241 -13.81 -1.62 14.57
N ILE A 242 -13.28 -2.79 14.21
CA ILE A 242 -11.92 -3.23 14.53
C ILE A 242 -10.91 -2.89 13.43
N LEU A 243 -11.42 -2.56 12.23
CA LEU A 243 -10.66 -2.18 11.05
C LEU A 243 -11.17 -0.85 10.51
N THR A 244 -10.25 0.03 10.14
CA THR A 244 -10.49 1.38 9.59
C THR A 244 -10.60 1.41 8.06
N HIS A 245 -10.33 0.29 7.38
CA HIS A 245 -10.26 0.23 5.92
C HIS A 245 -11.61 0.60 5.26
N VAL A 246 -11.61 1.61 4.38
CA VAL A 246 -12.80 2.25 3.75
C VAL A 246 -13.85 1.26 3.16
N PRO A 247 -13.47 0.18 2.45
CA PRO A 247 -14.41 -0.88 2.03
C PRO A 247 -15.20 -1.56 3.16
N ASN A 248 -14.85 -1.34 4.43
CA ASN A 248 -15.55 -1.83 5.61
C ASN A 248 -16.40 -0.74 6.31
N GLY A 249 -16.68 0.39 5.65
CA GLY A 249 -17.57 1.45 6.15
C GLY A 249 -16.86 2.62 6.82
N GLY A 250 -15.55 2.81 6.56
CA GLY A 250 -14.80 3.92 7.11
C GLY A 250 -15.02 5.23 6.33
N ALA A 251 -15.05 6.36 7.04
CA ALA A 251 -15.18 7.69 6.44
C ALA A 251 -13.81 8.32 6.22
N VAL A 252 -13.65 9.03 5.11
CA VAL A 252 -12.43 9.81 4.82
C VAL A 252 -12.55 11.18 5.49
N TRP A 253 -11.54 11.51 6.29
CA TRP A 253 -11.43 12.76 7.03
C TRP A 253 -10.11 13.44 6.68
N ASP A 254 -10.06 14.76 6.86
CA ASP A 254 -8.80 15.47 6.83
C ASP A 254 -7.91 15.00 8.00
N ALA A 255 -6.68 14.60 7.68
CA ALA A 255 -5.77 14.05 8.67
C ALA A 255 -5.38 15.05 9.76
N ARG A 256 -5.25 16.34 9.40
CA ARG A 256 -4.94 17.40 10.35
C ARG A 256 -6.13 17.63 11.27
N GLU A 257 -7.35 17.66 10.75
CA GLU A 257 -8.56 17.80 11.56
C GLU A 257 -8.74 16.62 12.53
N ALA A 258 -8.54 15.38 12.07
CA ALA A 258 -8.64 14.19 12.94
C ALA A 258 -7.64 14.24 14.09
N LEU A 259 -6.39 14.62 13.81
CA LEU A 259 -5.34 14.76 14.83
C LEU A 259 -5.59 15.94 15.77
N LEU A 260 -6.06 17.08 15.26
CA LEU A 260 -6.42 18.23 16.10
C LEU A 260 -7.61 17.93 17.01
N ALA A 261 -8.58 17.16 16.53
CA ALA A 261 -9.70 16.71 17.35
C ALA A 261 -9.26 15.74 18.45
N SER A 262 -8.28 14.88 18.17
CA SER A 262 -7.78 13.87 19.12
C SER A 262 -6.77 14.43 20.13
N PHE A 263 -5.92 15.36 19.71
CA PHE A 263 -4.74 15.81 20.48
C PHE A 263 -4.65 17.34 20.64
N HIS A 264 -5.70 18.08 20.25
CA HIS A 264 -5.71 19.54 20.25
C HIS A 264 -4.50 20.09 19.48
N LYS A 265 -3.84 21.14 19.99
CA LYS A 265 -2.71 21.80 19.32
C LYS A 265 -1.52 20.87 19.03
N LYS A 266 -1.35 19.77 19.79
CA LYS A 266 -0.28 18.78 19.56
C LYS A 266 -0.48 18.01 18.25
N GLY A 267 -1.71 17.93 17.74
CA GLY A 267 -2.01 17.22 16.50
C GLY A 267 -1.20 17.68 15.28
N VAL A 268 -0.81 18.96 15.23
CA VAL A 268 0.06 19.49 14.16
C VAL A 268 1.46 18.86 14.21
N GLN A 269 2.06 18.80 15.41
CA GLN A 269 3.39 18.23 15.61
C GLN A 269 3.38 16.72 15.35
N ILE A 270 2.33 16.02 15.79
CA ILE A 270 2.14 14.59 15.52
C ILE A 270 2.02 14.34 14.01
N LEU A 271 1.28 15.19 13.28
CA LEU A 271 1.17 15.06 11.83
C LEU A 271 2.54 15.20 11.14
N ASP A 272 3.37 16.13 11.59
CA ASP A 272 4.70 16.32 11.02
C ASP A 272 5.63 15.15 11.38
N ASP A 273 5.56 14.61 12.60
CA ASP A 273 6.29 13.37 12.97
C ASP A 273 5.84 12.19 12.10
N VAL A 274 4.54 11.99 11.89
CA VAL A 274 4.00 10.95 10.99
C VAL A 274 4.59 11.07 9.57
N LYS A 275 4.67 12.28 9.02
CA LYS A 275 5.27 12.53 7.70
C LYS A 275 6.74 12.14 7.68
N ASP A 276 7.50 12.57 8.68
CA ASP A 276 8.93 12.29 8.78
C ASP A 276 9.21 10.79 8.93
N LYS A 277 8.45 10.10 9.79
CA LYS A 277 8.54 8.63 9.95
C LYS A 277 8.17 7.91 8.65
N ALA A 278 7.15 8.37 7.92
CA ALA A 278 6.77 7.78 6.63
C ALA A 278 7.88 7.90 5.58
N LEU A 279 8.60 9.03 5.55
CA LEU A 279 9.75 9.22 4.65
C LEU A 279 10.92 8.30 5.02
N LYS A 280 11.22 8.14 6.32
CA LYS A 280 12.24 7.19 6.80
C LYS A 280 11.88 5.75 6.44
N LEU A 281 10.62 5.35 6.66
CA LEU A 281 10.10 4.05 6.24
C LEU A 281 10.28 3.84 4.72
N ALA A 282 9.97 4.85 3.91
CA ALA A 282 10.07 4.76 2.45
C ALA A 282 11.51 4.53 1.99
N ALA A 283 12.45 5.25 2.59
CA ALA A 283 13.88 5.11 2.31
C ALA A 283 14.40 3.71 2.72
N VAL A 284 14.03 3.21 3.90
CA VAL A 284 14.43 1.87 4.38
C VAL A 284 13.84 0.76 3.51
N ILE A 285 12.54 0.86 3.18
CA ILE A 285 11.84 -0.11 2.32
C ILE A 285 12.49 -0.13 0.94
N GLU A 286 12.75 1.05 0.35
CA GLU A 286 13.39 1.16 -0.95
C GLU A 286 14.79 0.52 -0.97
N LYS A 287 15.62 0.78 0.05
CA LYS A 287 16.98 0.23 0.12
C LYS A 287 17.02 -1.31 0.14
N LYS A 288 15.94 -1.96 0.58
CA LYS A 288 15.85 -3.42 0.73
C LYS A 288 14.89 -4.08 -0.26
N THR A 289 14.25 -3.30 -1.15
CA THR A 289 13.33 -3.81 -2.17
C THR A 289 13.98 -3.72 -3.55
N PRO A 290 14.10 -4.84 -4.29
CA PRO A 290 14.62 -4.81 -5.65
C PRO A 290 13.79 -3.94 -6.60
N GLY A 291 14.47 -3.35 -7.59
CA GLY A 291 13.87 -2.50 -8.61
C GLY A 291 13.58 -1.07 -8.16
N ILE A 292 12.89 -0.33 -9.03
CA ILE A 292 12.64 1.10 -8.84
C ILE A 292 11.29 1.27 -8.15
N LEU A 293 11.27 1.97 -7.01
CA LEU A 293 10.02 2.42 -6.37
C LEU A 293 9.83 3.90 -6.66
N GLY A 294 8.64 4.27 -7.15
CA GLY A 294 8.25 5.66 -7.41
C GLY A 294 7.11 6.15 -6.51
N GLU A 295 6.31 5.23 -5.98
CA GLU A 295 5.23 5.53 -5.06
C GLU A 295 5.04 4.42 -4.01
N MET A 296 4.47 4.77 -2.87
CA MET A 296 3.83 3.83 -1.96
C MET A 296 2.84 4.56 -1.05
N SER A 297 1.80 3.87 -0.61
CA SER A 297 1.00 4.34 0.53
C SER A 297 1.31 3.52 1.77
N MET A 298 1.30 4.17 2.93
CA MET A 298 1.48 3.52 4.23
C MET A 298 0.25 3.77 5.08
N ASP A 299 -0.20 2.74 5.77
CA ASP A 299 -1.23 2.82 6.78
C ASP A 299 -0.51 2.93 8.14
N ILE A 300 -0.64 4.09 8.80
CA ILE A 300 0.04 4.46 10.04
C ILE A 300 -1.01 4.77 11.11
N GLY A 301 -0.98 4.05 12.22
CA GLY A 301 -1.75 4.37 13.41
C GLY A 301 -1.06 5.42 14.27
N VAL A 302 -1.83 6.10 15.11
CA VAL A 302 -1.30 6.95 16.19
C VAL A 302 -1.92 6.45 17.49
N ASP A 303 -1.10 6.13 18.49
CA ASP A 303 -1.60 5.70 19.80
C ASP A 303 -2.13 6.87 20.64
N GLU A 304 -2.74 6.58 21.78
CA GLU A 304 -3.30 7.59 22.70
C GLU A 304 -2.26 8.58 23.25
N GLU A 305 -0.97 8.26 23.20
CA GLU A 305 0.13 9.16 23.57
C GLU A 305 0.67 9.99 22.40
N GLY A 306 0.16 9.79 21.17
CA GLY A 306 0.58 10.51 19.98
C GLY A 306 1.74 9.87 19.23
N ARG A 307 2.12 8.63 19.53
CA ARG A 307 3.23 7.93 18.87
C ARG A 307 2.77 7.26 17.58
N PRO A 308 3.49 7.42 16.45
CA PRO A 308 3.17 6.75 15.20
C PRO A 308 3.53 5.26 15.20
N TRP A 309 2.65 4.43 14.64
CA TRP A 309 2.83 2.99 14.48
C TRP A 309 2.57 2.56 13.04
N PHE A 310 3.52 1.84 12.44
CA PHE A 310 3.43 1.32 11.09
C PHE A 310 2.61 0.02 11.04
N PHE A 311 1.58 -0.03 10.20
CA PHE A 311 0.74 -1.23 10.04
C PHE A 311 0.91 -1.94 8.72
N GLU A 312 0.97 -1.22 7.61
CA GLU A 312 1.10 -1.81 6.27
C GLU A 312 1.66 -0.78 5.29
N ALA A 313 2.29 -1.25 4.20
CA ALA A 313 2.57 -0.43 3.03
C ALA A 313 2.04 -1.12 1.77
N ASN A 314 1.70 -0.31 0.76
CA ASN A 314 1.28 -0.78 -0.55
C ASN A 314 2.07 -0.05 -1.65
N ALA A 315 2.76 -0.83 -2.47
CA ALA A 315 3.55 -0.33 -3.60
C ALA A 315 2.68 0.22 -4.73
N LYS A 316 1.40 -0.16 -4.83
CA LYS A 316 0.49 0.30 -5.89
C LYS A 316 -0.79 0.80 -5.25
N PRO A 317 -0.76 2.00 -4.63
CA PRO A 317 -1.92 2.56 -3.97
C PRO A 317 -3.12 2.65 -4.93
N GLY A 318 -4.32 2.37 -4.41
CA GLY A 318 -5.57 2.73 -5.09
C GLY A 318 -5.75 4.25 -5.10
N LYS A 319 -6.74 4.71 -5.86
CA LYS A 319 -7.17 6.12 -5.89
C LYS A 319 -7.36 6.67 -4.47
N PHE A 320 -6.98 7.92 -4.27
CA PHE A 320 -7.28 8.68 -3.06
C PHE A 320 -8.62 9.40 -3.24
N ASP A 321 -9.41 9.41 -2.17
CA ASP A 321 -10.75 10.01 -2.18
C ASP A 321 -10.66 11.53 -2.04
N GLU A 322 -9.58 12.02 -1.43
CA GLU A 322 -9.22 13.43 -1.29
C GLU A 322 -8.76 14.00 -2.66
N PRO A 323 -9.53 14.93 -3.26
CA PRO A 323 -9.28 15.39 -4.63
C PRO A 323 -7.89 16.02 -4.84
N GLU A 324 -7.42 16.82 -3.87
CA GLU A 324 -6.12 17.50 -3.97
C GLU A 324 -4.95 16.50 -3.87
N ILE A 325 -5.05 15.50 -2.99
CA ILE A 325 -4.06 14.42 -2.90
C ILE A 325 -4.04 13.63 -4.21
N GLN A 326 -5.21 13.29 -4.76
CA GLN A 326 -5.31 12.54 -6.01
C GLN A 326 -4.73 13.31 -7.20
N LYS A 327 -5.02 14.61 -7.31
CA LYS A 327 -4.51 15.48 -8.37
C LYS A 327 -2.98 15.60 -8.31
N LEU A 328 -2.43 15.87 -7.12
CA LEU A 328 -0.99 15.95 -6.92
C LEU A 328 -0.30 14.61 -7.14
N SER A 329 -0.96 13.50 -6.76
CA SER A 329 -0.47 12.15 -6.96
C SER A 329 -0.20 11.84 -8.43
N ILE A 330 -1.19 12.10 -9.30
CA ILE A 330 -1.04 11.90 -10.75
C ILE A 330 0.09 12.77 -11.30
N GLN A 331 0.18 14.03 -10.87
CA GLN A 331 1.23 14.94 -11.31
C GLN A 331 2.61 14.39 -10.93
N ARG A 332 2.82 13.98 -9.68
CA ARG A 332 4.12 13.48 -9.19
C ARG A 332 4.55 12.20 -9.87
N VAL A 333 3.62 11.30 -10.17
CA VAL A 333 3.90 10.11 -10.99
C VAL A 333 4.49 10.51 -12.35
N LEU A 334 3.88 11.48 -13.04
CA LEU A 334 4.37 11.93 -14.35
C LEU A 334 5.68 12.72 -14.25
N GLU A 335 5.88 13.50 -13.18
CA GLU A 335 7.16 14.14 -12.88
C GLU A 335 8.27 13.10 -12.65
N PHE A 336 7.97 12.02 -11.94
CA PHE A 336 8.92 10.94 -11.71
C PHE A 336 9.20 10.14 -13.00
N CYS A 337 8.19 9.89 -13.83
CA CYS A 337 8.41 9.34 -15.17
C CYS A 337 9.38 10.23 -15.97
N ARG A 338 9.20 11.55 -15.89
CA ARG A 338 10.10 12.49 -16.54
C ARG A 338 11.52 12.38 -16.01
N TYR A 339 11.70 12.34 -14.70
CA TYR A 339 13.00 12.11 -14.05
C TYR A 339 13.69 10.84 -14.57
N LEU A 340 12.99 9.70 -14.57
CA LEU A 340 13.55 8.42 -15.02
C LEU A 340 14.01 8.45 -16.47
N SER A 341 13.27 9.16 -17.34
CA SER A 341 13.64 9.25 -18.76
C SER A 341 14.96 9.98 -19.03
N PHE A 342 15.38 10.87 -18.12
CA PHE A 342 16.62 11.65 -18.23
C PHE A 342 17.77 11.05 -17.39
N ASN A 343 17.50 10.05 -16.54
CA ASN A 343 18.46 9.48 -15.60
C ASN A 343 18.55 7.95 -15.75
N ARG A 344 18.84 7.48 -16.97
CA ARG A 344 18.88 6.04 -17.29
C ARG A 344 19.92 5.24 -16.49
N ALA A 345 21.04 5.85 -16.08
CA ALA A 345 22.07 5.22 -15.24
C ALA A 345 21.52 4.69 -13.89
N ILE A 346 20.40 5.23 -13.39
CA ILE A 346 19.76 4.76 -12.15
C ILE A 346 19.14 3.36 -12.35
N VAL A 347 18.70 3.05 -13.57
CA VAL A 347 18.10 1.75 -13.93
C VAL A 347 19.14 0.64 -13.82
N GLU A 348 20.38 0.90 -14.25
CA GLU A 348 21.49 -0.05 -14.19
C GLU A 348 21.94 -0.34 -12.75
N SER A 349 21.96 0.68 -11.89
CA SER A 349 22.41 0.55 -10.49
C SER A 349 21.47 -0.21 -9.54
N ARG A 350 20.26 -0.53 -10.00
CA ARG A 350 19.19 -1.14 -9.18
C ARG A 350 18.63 -2.45 -9.74
N LYS A 351 19.29 -3.01 -10.77
CA LYS A 351 19.26 -4.44 -11.10
C LYS A 351 19.93 -5.21 -9.96
#